data_AF-A0A527HN43-F1
#
_entry.id   AF-A0A527HN43-F1
#
_cell.length_a   1.000
_cell.length_b   1.000
_cell.length_c   1.000
_cell.angle_alpha   90.00
_cell.angle_beta   90.00
_cell.angle_gamma   90.00
#
_symmetry.space_group_name_H-M   'P 1'
#
loop_
_entity.id
_entity.type
_entity.pdbx_description
1 polymer ?
#
loop_
_entity_poly.entity_id
_entity_poly.type
_entity_poly.pdbx_seq_one_letter_code
_entity_poly.pdbx_strand_id
1 'polypeptide(L)' 'MIVIVDERELVTEGYNSLFDREGIACAGFASGEFGEWVNSAADTDLRSVRAFL' A
#
# COMPACT_ATOMS: atom_id res chain seq x y z
N MET A 1 8.34 1.49 2.33
CA MET A 1 7.01 1.71 1.73
C MET A 1 5.93 1.35 2.74
N ILE A 2 4.76 1.99 2.69
CA ILE A 2 3.57 1.63 3.47
C ILE A 2 2.51 1.07 2.51
N VAL A 3 1.87 -0.03 2.87
CA VAL A 3 0.77 -0.61 2.10
C VAL A 3 -0.55 -0.34 2.83
N ILE A 4 -1.54 0.23 2.15
CA ILE A 4 -2.88 0.46 2.66
C ILE A 4 -3.83 -0.52 1.98
N VAL A 5 -4.60 -1.29 2.75
CA VAL A 5 -5.57 -2.26 2.22
C VAL A 5 -6.97 -1.88 2.69
N ASP A 6 -7.72 -1.20 1.82
CA ASP A 6 -9.09 -0.79 2.10
C ASP A 6 -9.92 -0.81 0.80
N GLU A 7 -11.18 -1.24 0.90
CA GLU A 7 -12.13 -1.24 -0.21
C GLU A 7 -12.58 0.16 -0.61
N ARG A 8 -12.41 1.14 0.27
CA ARG A 8 -12.85 2.52 0.05
C ARG A 8 -11.71 3.31 -0.58
N GLU A 9 -11.90 3.68 -1.84
CA GLU A 9 -10.98 4.55 -2.59
C GLU A 9 -10.66 5.85 -1.82
N LEU A 10 -11.65 6.45 -1.16
CA LEU A 10 -11.43 7.66 -0.35
C LEU A 10 -10.40 7.46 0.79
N VAL A 11 -10.32 6.25 1.35
CA VAL A 11 -9.34 5.94 2.40
C VAL A 11 -7.96 5.78 1.79
N THR A 12 -7.83 5.01 0.71
CA THR A 12 -6.54 4.78 0.06
C THR A 12 -5.98 6.08 -0.55
N GLU A 13 -6.81 6.91 -1.19
CA GLU A 13 -6.45 8.23 -1.68
C GLU A 13 -6.08 9.20 -0.55
N GLY A 14 -6.82 9.18 0.55
CA GLY A 14 -6.55 10.00 1.73
C GLY A 14 -5.18 9.71 2.33
N TYR A 15 -4.85 8.43 2.51
CA TYR A 15 -3.52 8.01 3.00
C TYR A 15 -2.42 8.28 1.97
N ASN A 16 -2.67 8.03 0.68
CA ASN A 16 -1.71 8.36 -0.38
C ASN A 16 -1.35 9.84 -0.36
N SER A 17 -2.35 10.72 -0.31
CA SER A 17 -2.13 12.17 -0.25
C SER A 17 -1.39 12.62 1.00
N LEU A 18 -1.65 11.96 2.14
CA LEU A 18 -1.00 12.28 3.41
C LEU A 18 0.47 11.85 3.41
N PHE A 19 0.77 10.62 2.97
CA PHE A 19 2.13 10.09 2.97
C PHE A 19 3.00 10.68 1.86
N ASP A 20 2.43 11.01 0.71
CA ASP A 20 3.13 11.68 -0.38
C ASP A 20 3.70 13.03 0.06
N ARG A 21 2.95 13.80 0.85
CA ARG A 21 3.41 15.07 1.45
C ARG A 21 4.62 14.92 2.38
N GLU A 22 4.74 13.76 3.03
CA GLU A 22 5.85 13.44 3.92
C GLU A 22 7.01 12.75 3.18
N GLY A 23 6.91 12.58 1.85
CA GLY A 23 7.88 11.86 1.04
C GLY A 23 7.94 10.36 1.35
N ILE A 24 6.87 9.80 1.90
CA ILE A 24 6.77 8.39 2.25
C ILE A 24 6.10 7.66 1.09
N ALA A 25 6.84 6.75 0.46
CA ALA A 25 6.28 5.87 -0.56
C ALA A 25 5.18 4.99 0.03
N CYS A 26 3.98 5.04 -0.55
CA CYS A 26 2.86 4.18 -0.19
C CYS A 26 2.13 3.63 -1.42
N ALA A 27 1.39 2.56 -1.21
CA ALA A 27 0.51 1.96 -2.21
C ALA A 27 -0.82 1.58 -1.57
N GLY A 28 -1.92 1.87 -2.25
CA GLY A 28 -3.27 1.49 -1.82
C GLY A 28 -3.79 0.34 -2.67
N PHE A 29 -4.47 -0.62 -2.06
CA PHE A 29 -5.06 -1.77 -2.73
C PHE A 29 -6.45 -2.08 -2.14
N ALA A 30 -7.36 -2.57 -2.97
CA ALA A 30 -8.51 -3.31 -2.46
C ALA A 30 -8.06 -4.68 -1.91
N SER A 31 -8.88 -5.34 -1.09
CA SER A 31 -8.50 -6.61 -0.45
C SER A 31 -8.17 -7.72 -1.46
N GLY A 32 -8.91 -7.77 -2.58
CA GLY A 32 -8.65 -8.71 -3.67
C GLY A 32 -7.32 -8.44 -4.38
N GLU A 33 -7.07 -7.18 -4.74
CA GLU A 33 -5.85 -6.75 -5.45
C GLU A 33 -4.61 -6.93 -4.57
N PHE A 34 -4.72 -6.66 -3.26
CA PHE A 34 -3.65 -6.89 -2.31
C PHE A 34 -3.22 -8.36 -2.30
N GLY A 35 -4.17 -9.28 -2.34
CA GLY A 35 -3.91 -10.72 -2.39
C GLY A 35 -3.12 -11.12 -3.64
N GLU A 36 -3.46 -10.58 -4.80
CA GLU A 36 -2.71 -10.85 -6.04
C GLU A 36 -1.31 -10.20 -6.00
N TRP A 37 -1.21 -8.98 -5.49
CA TRP A 37 0.06 -8.26 -5.37
C TRP A 37 1.02 -8.97 -4.42
N VAL A 38 0.59 -9.35 -3.22
CA VAL A 38 1.49 -9.96 -2.23
C VAL A 38 2.03 -11.32 -2.69
N ASN A 39 1.27 -12.06 -3.50
CA ASN A 39 1.68 -13.35 -4.03
C ASN A 39 2.56 -13.23 -5.28
N SER A 40 2.53 -12.09 -5.98
CA SER A 40 3.30 -11.86 -7.22
C SER A 40 4.51 -10.95 -7.02
N ALA A 41 4.54 -10.17 -5.94
CA ALA A 41 5.64 -9.28 -5.60
C ALA A 41 6.92 -10.07 -5.27
N ALA A 42 8.07 -9.52 -5.67
CA ALA A 42 9.34 -10.10 -5.32
C ALA A 42 9.61 -9.98 -3.81
N ASP A 43 10.27 -10.97 -3.20
CA ASP A 43 10.68 -10.94 -1.79
C ASP A 43 11.44 -9.66 -1.40
N THR A 44 12.21 -9.09 -2.34
CA THR A 44 12.96 -7.84 -2.13
C THR A 44 12.04 -6.65 -1.92
N ASP A 45 10.91 -6.61 -2.63
CA ASP A 45 9.93 -5.53 -2.53
C ASP A 45 9.13 -5.67 -1.25
N LEU A 46 8.74 -6.90 -0.89
CA LEU A 46 8.08 -7.20 0.37
C LEU A 46 8.94 -6.82 1.58
N ARG A 47 10.26 -7.02 1.52
CA ARG A 47 11.20 -6.58 2.56
C ARG A 47 11.34 -5.06 2.69
N SER A 48 10.96 -4.30 1.67
CA SER A 48 10.96 -2.82 1.69
C SER A 48 9.68 -2.24 2.31
N VAL A 49 8.65 -3.08 2.52
CA VAL A 49 7.43 -2.70 3.22
C VAL A 49 7.73 -2.56 4.71
N ARG A 50 7.40 -1.39 5.25
CA ARG A 50 7.62 -1.02 6.66
C ARG A 50 6.36 -1.20 7.51
N ALA A 51 5.18 -1.16 6.89
CA ALA A 51 3.90 -1.34 7.56
C ALA A 51 2.80 -1.69 6.57
N PHE A 52 1.77 -2.37 7.08
CA PHE A 52 0.47 -2.58 6.43
C PHE A 52 -0.61 -1.91 7.29
N LEU A 53 -1.51 -1.16 6.67
CA LEU A 53 -2.62 -0.45 7.30
C LEU A 53 -3.96 -0.85 6.69
#